data_AF-A0A511JCQ3-F1
#
_entry.id   AF-A0A511JCQ3-F1
#
_cell.length_a   1.000
_cell.length_b   1.000
_cell.length_c   1.000
_cell.angle_alpha   90.00
_cell.angle_beta   90.00
_cell.angle_gamma   90.00
#
_symmetry.space_group_name_H-M   'P 1'
#
loop_
_entity.id
_entity.type
_entity.pdbx_description
1 polymer ?
#
loop_
_entity_poly.entity_id
_entity_poly.type
_entity_poly.pdbx_seq_one_letter_code
_entity_poly.pdbx_strand_id
1 'polypeptide(L)' 'MLRHLPPRARAVLALRYLEDMSDREIAETLGISRSTVRVTAHQALGRLHTWAQPPSNREEVR' A
#
# COMPACT_ATOMS: atom_id res chain seq x y z
N MET A 1 6.05 9.29 1.88
CA MET A 1 5.78 7.84 1.92
C MET A 1 4.34 7.49 1.52
N LEU A 2 3.33 7.61 2.39
CA LEU A 2 1.91 7.35 2.04
C LEU A 2 1.36 8.28 0.95
N ARG A 3 1.81 9.55 0.92
CA ARG A 3 1.40 10.54 -0.10
C ARG A 3 1.77 10.15 -1.54
N HIS A 4 2.76 9.27 -1.73
CA HIS A 4 3.18 8.79 -3.06
C HIS A 4 2.38 7.57 -3.54
N LEU A 5 1.51 7.01 -2.70
CA LEU A 5 0.60 5.96 -3.14
C LEU A 5 -0.61 6.58 -3.88
N PRO A 6 -1.11 5.90 -4.93
CA PRO A 6 -2.38 6.28 -5.54
C PRO A 6 -3.51 6.36 -4.49
N PRO A 7 -4.50 7.24 -4.68
CA PRO A 7 -5.56 7.47 -3.69
C PRO A 7 -6.24 6.18 -3.20
N ARG A 8 -6.51 5.25 -4.12
CA ARG A 8 -7.15 3.96 -3.82
C ARG A 8 -6.26 3.03 -2.98
N ALA A 9 -4.96 3.01 -3.25
CA ALA A 9 -4.01 2.22 -2.45
C ALA A 9 -3.91 2.76 -1.03
N ARG A 10 -3.94 4.09 -0.84
CA ARG A 10 -3.99 4.70 0.50
C ARG A 10 -5.28 4.33 1.22
N ALA A 11 -6.43 4.43 0.55
CA ALA A 11 -7.72 4.10 1.14
C ALA A 11 -7.75 2.64 1.63
N VAL A 12 -7.29 1.69 0.79
CA VAL A 12 -7.21 0.27 1.17
C VAL A 12 -6.32 0.06 2.39
N LEU A 13 -5.15 0.73 2.48
CA LEU A 13 -4.28 0.60 3.64
C LEU A 13 -4.87 1.24 4.91
N ALA A 14 -5.51 2.41 4.77
CA ALA A 14 -6.14 3.10 5.90
C ALA A 14 -7.26 2.24 6.49
N LEU A 15 -8.18 1.76 5.66
CA LEU A 15 -9.29 0.91 6.13
C LEU A 15 -8.78 -0.41 6.73
N ARG A 16 -7.71 -0.99 6.19
CA ARG A 16 -7.15 -2.25 6.72
C ARG A 16 -6.42 -2.09 8.05
N TYR A 17 -5.57 -1.07 8.18
CA TYR A 17 -4.60 -1.00 9.29
C TYR A 17 -4.94 0.07 10.33
N LEU A 18 -5.78 1.05 10.00
CA LEU A 18 -6.24 2.08 10.93
C LEU A 18 -7.65 1.80 11.44
N GLU A 19 -8.49 1.21 10.58
CA GLU A 19 -9.89 0.88 10.90
C GLU A 19 -10.12 -0.63 11.11
N ASP A 20 -9.05 -1.44 11.07
CA ASP A 20 -9.08 -2.91 11.25
C ASP A 20 -10.12 -3.67 10.39
N MET A 21 -10.50 -3.12 9.24
CA MET A 21 -11.49 -3.73 8.36
C MET A 21 -10.92 -4.94 7.63
N SER A 22 -11.75 -5.98 7.49
CA SER A 22 -11.46 -7.16 6.68
C SER A 22 -11.50 -6.86 5.18
N ASP A 23 -10.90 -7.74 4.37
CA ASP A 23 -10.96 -7.65 2.90
C ASP A 23 -12.38 -7.53 2.35
N ARG A 24 -13.34 -8.15 3.04
CA ARG A 24 -14.74 -8.12 2.65
C ARG A 24 -15.34 -6.74 2.89
N GLU A 25 -15.15 -6.20 4.10
CA GLU A 25 -15.69 -4.89 4.46
C GLU A 25 -15.07 -3.79 3.59
N ILE A 26 -13.76 -3.84 3.33
CA ILE A 26 -13.09 -2.91 2.43
C ILE A 26 -13.64 -3.00 1.00
N ALA A 27 -13.89 -4.22 0.51
CA ALA A 27 -14.46 -4.45 -0.81
C ALA A 27 -15.86 -3.82 -0.93
N GLU A 28 -16.70 -4.01 0.08
CA GLU A 28 -18.04 -3.44 0.17
C GLU A 28 -17.99 -1.90 0.27
N THR A 29 -17.14 -1.34 1.14
CA THR A 29 -16.98 0.12 1.34
C THR A 29 -16.51 0.84 0.09
N LEU A 30 -15.58 0.24 -0.68
CA LEU A 30 -15.00 0.88 -1.86
C LEU A 30 -15.72 0.53 -3.17
N GLY A 31 -16.65 -0.44 -3.15
CA GLY A 31 -17.35 -0.93 -4.35
C GLY A 31 -16.45 -1.75 -5.29
N ILE A 32 -15.59 -2.61 -4.74
CA ILE A 32 -14.53 -3.31 -5.47
C ILE A 32 -14.48 -4.78 -5.08
N SER A 33 -13.85 -5.64 -5.88
CA SER A 33 -13.75 -7.05 -5.50
C SER A 33 -12.74 -7.28 -4.35
N ARG A 34 -12.97 -8.31 -3.52
CA ARG A 34 -12.00 -8.75 -2.49
C ARG A 34 -10.63 -9.08 -3.09
N SER A 35 -10.60 -9.62 -4.30
CA SER A 35 -9.35 -9.89 -5.03
C SER A 35 -8.62 -8.59 -5.38
N THR A 36 -9.35 -7.54 -5.79
CA THR A 36 -8.80 -6.21 -6.02
C THR A 36 -8.25 -5.59 -4.74
N VAL A 37 -8.91 -5.77 -3.59
CA VAL A 37 -8.38 -5.33 -2.27
C VAL A 37 -7.00 -5.95 -2.01
N ARG A 38 -6.89 -7.28 -2.12
CA ARG A 38 -5.63 -8.01 -1.85
C ARG A 38 -4.49 -7.58 -2.76
N VAL A 39 -4.73 -7.51 -4.06
CA VAL A 39 -3.70 -7.09 -5.03
C VAL A 39 -3.30 -5.63 -4.80
N THR A 40 -4.28 -4.75 -4.54
CA THR A 40 -4.01 -3.33 -4.24
C THR A 40 -3.16 -3.18 -2.98
N ALA A 41 -3.50 -3.90 -1.90
CA ALA A 41 -2.73 -3.88 -0.66
C ALA A 41 -1.30 -4.38 -0.86
N HIS A 42 -1.12 -5.50 -1.57
CA HIS A 42 0.21 -6.05 -1.88
C HIS A 42 1.06 -5.03 -2.66
N GLN A 43 0.51 -4.45 -3.73
CA GLN A 43 1.20 -3.43 -4.53
C GLN A 43 1.54 -2.17 -3.71
N ALA A 44 0.62 -1.75 -2.83
CA ALA A 44 0.82 -0.59 -1.96
C ALA A 44 1.98 -0.82 -0.98
N LEU A 45 2.02 -1.98 -0.32
CA LEU A 45 3.10 -2.36 0.59
C LEU A 45 4.43 -2.48 -0.14
N GLY A 46 4.47 -3.07 -1.34
CA GLY A 46 5.69 -3.15 -2.15
C GLY A 46 6.26 -1.76 -2.46
N ARG A 47 5.40 -0.80 -2.83
CA ARG A 47 5.82 0.59 -3.06
C ARG A 47 6.33 1.25 -1.78
N LEU A 48 5.64 1.06 -0.66
CA LEU A 48 6.10 1.57 0.64
C LEU A 48 7.47 1.00 1.01
N HIS A 49 7.69 -0.29 0.76
CA HIS A 49 8.95 -0.95 1.02
C HIS A 49 10.09 -0.36 0.17
N THR A 50 9.87 -0.16 -1.14
CA THR A 50 10.87 0.50 -2.02
C THR A 50 11.21 1.91 -1.54
N TRP A 51 10.23 2.68 -1.05
CA TRP A 51 10.48 4.01 -0.50
C TRP A 51 11.17 4.01 0.86
N ALA A 52 10.96 2.97 1.67
CA ALA A 52 11.58 2.84 2.98
C ALA A 52 13.02 2.35 2.89
N GLN A 53 13.39 1.66 1.81
CA GLN A 53 14.78 1.36 1.52
C GLN A 53 15.47 2.63 0.97
N PRO A 54 16.43 3.23 1.69
CA PRO A 54 17.25 4.27 1.09
C PRO A 54 18.01 3.67 -0.12
N PRO A 55 18.30 4.47 -1.17
CA PRO A 55 19.19 4.02 -2.23
C PRO A 55 20.50 3.60 -1.59
N SER A 56 20.84 2.32 -1.71
CA SER A 56 22.06 1.75 -1.15
C SER A 56 23.25 2.54 -1.69
N ASN A 57 23.93 3.31 -0.82
CA ASN A 57 25.13 4.06 -1.15
C ASN A 57 26.21 3.06 -1.60
N ARG A 58 26.33 2.84 -2.92
CA ARG A 58 27.43 2.11 -3.57
C ARG A 58 28.20 3.03 -4.54
N GLU A 59 28.22 4.34 -4.25
CA GLU A 59 29.09 5.30 -4.93
C GLU A 59 29.96 6.03 -3.90
N GLU A 60 30.74 5.28 -3.14
CA GLU A 60 31.93 5.81 -2.46
C GLU A 60 33.11 4.88 -2.72
N VAL A 61 33.72 4.98 -3.89
CA VAL A 61 35.17 4.81 -4.03
C VAL A 61 35.63 5.83 -5.07
N ARG A 62 36.25 6.91 -4.58
CA ARG A 62 37.10 7.82 -5.35
C ARG A 62 38.30 7.08 -5.93
#